data_AF-A0A4Q2LJ49-F1
#
_entry.id   AF-A0A4Q2LJ49-F1
#
_cell.length_a   1.000
_cell.length_b   1.000
_cell.length_c   1.000
_cell.angle_alpha   90.00
_cell.angle_beta   90.00
_cell.angle_gamma   90.00
#
_symmetry.space_group_name_H-M   'P 1'
#
loop_
_entity.id
_entity.type
_entity.pdbx_description
1 polymer ?
#
loop_
_entity_poly.entity_id
_entity_poly.type
_entity_poly.pdbx_seq_one_letter_code
_entity_poly.pdbx_strand_id
1 'polypeptide(L)'
;MKTTVVNKDHKVPYDIYIGRGSMWGNPFSHMKNTKAEFKVGTREEAIECFKKWIVNQKDLLLNLKDLKGKVLCCYCSPAACHGHVLAEMADNWEYWFKYAHAL
;
A
#
# COMPACT_ATOMS: atom_id res chain seq x y z
N MET A 1 12.99 10.98 -7.29
CA MET A 1 11.59 11.26 -7.68
C MET A 1 10.69 10.74 -6.58
N LYS A 2 9.57 11.42 -6.30
CA LYS A 2 8.63 11.05 -5.24
C LYS A 2 7.60 10.05 -5.76
N THR A 3 7.30 9.01 -4.98
CA THR A 3 6.21 8.09 -5.28
C THR A 3 4.86 8.75 -4.96
N THR A 4 3.88 8.63 -5.85
CA THR A 4 2.57 9.31 -5.70
C THR A 4 1.41 8.34 -5.84
N VAL A 5 0.22 8.73 -5.37
CA VAL A 5 -0.98 7.90 -5.42
C VAL A 5 -2.11 8.65 -6.10
N VAL A 6 -2.74 8.00 -7.07
CA VAL A 6 -3.88 8.53 -7.82
C VAL A 6 -5.13 7.67 -7.65
N ASN A 7 -6.29 8.29 -7.80
CA ASN A 7 -7.58 7.61 -7.79
C ASN A 7 -7.84 6.94 -9.15
N LYS A 8 -8.28 5.67 -9.14
CA LYS A 8 -8.60 4.88 -10.33
C LYS A 8 -9.77 5.45 -11.14
N ASP A 9 -10.80 5.96 -10.49
CA ASP A 9 -12.03 6.48 -11.11
C ASP A 9 -11.80 7.81 -11.83
N HIS A 10 -10.73 8.54 -11.48
CA HIS A 10 -10.35 9.78 -12.16
C HIS A 10 -9.67 9.54 -13.53
N LYS A 11 -9.41 8.27 -13.89
CA LYS A 11 -8.82 7.86 -15.19
C LYS A 11 -7.51 8.59 -15.55
N VAL A 12 -6.75 9.00 -14.54
CA VAL A 12 -5.42 9.59 -14.73
C VAL A 12 -4.39 8.49 -15.00
N PRO A 13 -3.33 8.77 -15.78
CA PRO A 13 -2.26 7.80 -16.01
C PRO A 13 -1.58 7.35 -14.71
N TYR A 14 -1.16 6.08 -14.68
CA TYR A 14 -0.44 5.48 -13.56
C TYR A 14 0.52 4.40 -14.06
N ASP A 15 1.54 4.10 -13.27
CA ASP A 15 2.53 3.05 -13.57
C ASP A 15 2.09 1.69 -13.01
N ILE A 16 1.59 1.67 -11.76
CA ILE A 16 1.33 0.43 -11.03
C ILE A 16 -0.05 0.48 -10.36
N TYR A 17 -0.89 -0.51 -10.62
CA TYR A 17 -2.13 -0.71 -9.88
C TYR A 17 -1.88 -1.47 -8.58
N ILE A 18 -2.32 -0.90 -7.46
CA ILE A 18 -2.06 -1.40 -6.09
C ILE A 18 -3.35 -1.76 -5.32
N GLY A 19 -4.51 -1.75 -5.99
CA GLY A 19 -5.78 -2.11 -5.37
C GLY A 19 -5.87 -3.60 -5.03
N ARG A 20 -6.94 -4.00 -4.34
CA ARG A 20 -7.21 -5.41 -4.00
C ARG A 20 -7.22 -6.29 -5.25
N GLY A 21 -6.63 -7.47 -5.16
CA GLY A 21 -6.38 -8.38 -6.29
C GLY A 21 -5.02 -8.20 -6.97
N SER A 22 -4.24 -7.18 -6.57
CA SER A 22 -2.80 -7.10 -6.85
C SER A 22 -2.00 -7.61 -5.64
N MET A 23 -0.70 -7.89 -5.82
CA MET A 23 0.21 -8.22 -4.73
C MET A 23 0.37 -7.10 -3.68
N TRP A 24 0.00 -5.86 -4.03
CA TRP A 24 0.08 -4.68 -3.18
C TRP A 24 -1.26 -4.33 -2.51
N GLY A 25 -2.29 -5.14 -2.73
CA GLY A 25 -3.62 -4.91 -2.18
C GLY A 25 -3.60 -5.00 -0.65
N ASN A 26 -4.23 -4.04 0.03
CA ASN A 26 -4.44 -4.12 1.47
C ASN A 26 -5.36 -5.32 1.80
N PRO A 27 -4.97 -6.32 2.61
CA PRO A 27 -5.85 -7.45 2.95
C PRO A 27 -6.91 -7.11 4.01
N PHE A 28 -6.86 -5.93 4.65
CA PHE A 28 -7.79 -5.46 5.68
C PHE A 28 -8.80 -4.46 5.13
N SER A 29 -10.09 -4.58 5.46
CA SER A 29 -11.15 -3.66 5.01
C SER A 29 -12.21 -3.38 6.05
N HIS A 30 -12.63 -2.12 6.15
CA HIS A 30 -13.84 -1.74 6.89
C HIS A 30 -15.12 -1.80 6.06
N MET A 31 -15.01 -1.98 4.73
CA MET A 31 -16.15 -2.05 3.82
C MET A 31 -16.70 -3.48 3.75
N LYS A 32 -17.99 -3.64 3.50
CA LYS A 32 -18.61 -4.95 3.21
C LYS A 32 -18.35 -5.32 1.74
N ASN A 33 -18.44 -6.60 1.41
CA ASN A 33 -18.37 -7.11 0.03
C ASN A 33 -17.10 -6.69 -0.74
N THR A 34 -15.95 -6.69 -0.06
CA THR A 34 -14.65 -6.46 -0.70
C THR A 34 -13.84 -7.75 -0.76
N LYS A 35 -12.84 -7.82 -1.65
CA LYS A 35 -11.85 -8.93 -1.71
C LYS A 35 -10.82 -8.87 -0.56
N ALA A 36 -11.26 -8.50 0.65
CA ALA A 36 -10.42 -8.45 1.84
C ALA A 36 -10.39 -9.81 2.50
N GLU A 37 -9.23 -10.20 3.01
CA GLU A 37 -9.10 -11.37 3.88
C GLU A 37 -9.60 -11.05 5.29
N PHE A 38 -9.36 -9.82 5.75
CA PHE A 38 -9.66 -9.41 7.12
C PHE A 38 -10.65 -8.24 7.15
N LYS A 39 -11.67 -8.37 8.00
CA LYS A 39 -12.64 -7.32 8.29
C LYS A 39 -12.21 -6.53 9.53
N VAL A 40 -12.21 -5.20 9.43
CA VAL A 40 -11.90 -4.29 10.54
C VAL A 40 -13.01 -3.24 10.70
N GLY A 41 -12.95 -2.43 11.76
CA GLY A 41 -13.98 -1.44 12.10
C GLY A 41 -13.88 -0.15 11.28
N THR A 42 -12.66 0.33 11.01
CA THR A 42 -12.46 1.64 10.37
C THR A 42 -11.42 1.63 9.24
N ARG A 43 -11.40 2.70 8.45
CA ARG A 43 -10.40 2.90 7.38
C ARG A 43 -9.00 3.03 7.95
N GLU A 44 -8.88 3.76 9.05
CA GLU A 44 -7.63 4.02 9.76
C GLU A 44 -7.08 2.72 10.33
N GLU A 45 -7.93 1.90 10.93
CA GLU A 45 -7.57 0.56 11.40
C GLU A 45 -7.09 -0.33 10.24
N ALA A 46 -7.79 -0.30 9.09
CA ALA A 46 -7.36 -1.07 7.91
C ALA A 46 -5.97 -0.66 7.40
N ILE A 47 -5.64 0.63 7.47
CA ILE A 47 -4.34 1.16 7.05
C ILE A 47 -3.25 0.83 8.06
N GLU A 48 -3.54 0.94 9.35
CA GLU A 48 -2.60 0.60 10.42
C GLU A 48 -2.29 -0.90 10.44
N CYS A 49 -3.31 -1.75 10.33
CA CYS A 49 -3.12 -3.19 10.16
C CYS A 49 -2.29 -3.52 8.92
N PHE A 50 -2.54 -2.83 7.79
CA PHE A 50 -1.74 -3.00 6.58
C PHE A 50 -0.27 -2.63 6.79
N LYS A 51 0.01 -1.49 7.43
CA LYS A 51 1.37 -1.03 7.73
C LYS A 51 2.14 -2.05 8.56
N LYS A 52 1.51 -2.61 9.60
CA LYS A 52 2.08 -3.69 10.42
C LYS A 52 2.23 -5.00 9.65
N TRP A 53 1.28 -5.33 8.79
CA TRP A 53 1.32 -6.57 8.01
C TRP A 53 2.44 -6.55 6.97
N ILE A 54 2.59 -5.46 6.21
CA ILE A 54 3.51 -5.42 5.07
C ILE A 54 4.99 -5.46 5.46
N VAL A 55 5.36 -4.91 6.63
CA VAL A 55 6.75 -5.02 7.13
C VAL A 55 7.15 -6.45 7.49
N ASN A 56 6.16 -7.33 7.73
CA ASN A 56 6.37 -8.75 7.99
C ASN A 56 6.33 -9.61 6.71
N GLN A 57 5.99 -9.02 5.55
CA GLN A 57 5.98 -9.72 4.27
C GLN A 57 7.33 -9.58 3.56
N LYS A 58 8.27 -10.50 3.84
CA LYS A 58 9.65 -10.44 3.34
C LYS A 58 9.73 -10.19 1.83
N ASP A 59 8.96 -10.93 1.03
CA ASP A 59 8.99 -10.81 -0.42
C ASP A 59 8.44 -9.45 -0.90
N LEU A 60 7.35 -8.96 -0.30
CA LEU A 60 6.81 -7.64 -0.65
C LEU A 60 7.79 -6.54 -0.26
N LEU A 61 8.43 -6.66 0.91
CA LEU A 61 9.39 -5.69 1.39
C LEU A 61 10.62 -5.60 0.48
N LEU A 62 11.12 -6.73 -0.03
CA LEU A 62 12.21 -6.76 -1.01
C LEU A 62 11.84 -6.04 -2.32
N ASN A 63 10.57 -6.14 -2.73
CA ASN A 63 10.06 -5.55 -3.97
C ASN A 63 9.59 -4.09 -3.81
N LEU A 64 9.48 -3.55 -2.58
CA LEU A 64 8.99 -2.18 -2.35
C LEU A 64 9.82 -1.10 -3.06
N LYS A 65 11.13 -1.31 -3.19
CA LYS A 65 12.04 -0.39 -3.90
C LYS A 65 11.61 -0.14 -5.35
N ASP A 66 10.93 -1.09 -5.98
CA ASP A 66 10.51 -1.00 -7.38
C ASP A 66 9.34 -0.03 -7.57
N LEU A 67 8.64 0.31 -6.48
CA LEU A 67 7.60 1.34 -6.47
C LEU A 67 8.19 2.75 -6.41
N LYS A 68 9.49 2.92 -6.10
CA LYS A 68 10.10 4.23 -5.88
C LYS A 68 10.01 5.11 -7.13
N GLY A 69 9.44 6.30 -6.96
CA GLY A 69 9.23 7.28 -8.04
C GLY A 69 8.10 6.93 -9.00
N LYS A 70 7.29 5.89 -8.73
CA LYS A 70 6.15 5.49 -9.55
C LYS A 70 4.86 6.23 -9.17
N VAL A 71 3.91 6.26 -10.09
CA VAL A 71 2.53 6.66 -9.85
C VAL A 71 1.70 5.42 -9.56
N LEU A 72 1.25 5.28 -8.31
CA LEU A 72 0.47 4.15 -7.82
C LEU A 72 -1.03 4.43 -7.95
N CYS A 73 -1.81 3.46 -8.41
CA CYS A 73 -3.25 3.61 -8.61
C CYS A 73 -4.06 2.78 -7.61
N CYS A 74 -4.96 3.44 -6.89
CA CYS A 74 -5.91 2.82 -5.95
C CYS A 74 -7.28 3.49 -6.05
N TYR A 75 -8.32 2.89 -5.45
CA TYR A 75 -9.66 3.48 -5.38
C TYR A 75 -9.88 4.47 -4.22
N CYS A 76 -9.01 4.48 -3.20
CA CYS A 76 -9.28 5.22 -1.95
C CYS A 76 -8.76 6.66 -1.93
N SER A 77 -7.68 6.96 -2.66
CA SER A 77 -7.11 8.32 -2.75
C SER A 77 -8.18 9.28 -3.31
N PRO A 78 -8.31 10.55 -2.87
CA PRO A 78 -7.45 11.30 -1.96
C PRO A 78 -7.71 11.07 -0.47
N ALA A 79 -8.71 10.25 -0.09
CA ALA A 79 -8.87 9.86 1.30
C ALA A 79 -7.69 9.00 1.78
N ALA A 80 -7.61 8.74 3.09
CA ALA A 80 -6.58 7.87 3.64
C ALA A 80 -6.53 6.53 2.87
N CYS A 81 -5.35 6.19 2.37
CA CYS A 81 -5.15 5.10 1.42
C CYS A 81 -3.89 4.33 1.80
N HIS A 82 -3.95 3.01 1.70
CA HIS A 82 -2.78 2.14 1.92
C HIS A 82 -1.66 2.43 0.91
N GLY A 83 -2.00 2.96 -0.26
CA GLY A 83 -1.04 3.42 -1.25
C GLY A 83 -0.10 4.50 -0.72
N HIS A 84 -0.55 5.34 0.21
CA HIS A 84 0.32 6.35 0.82
C HIS A 84 1.39 5.69 1.70
N VAL A 85 1.07 4.58 2.38
CA VAL A 85 2.04 3.77 3.13
C VAL A 85 3.05 3.15 2.17
N LEU A 86 2.60 2.54 1.07
CA LEU A 86 3.49 1.99 0.04
C LEU A 86 4.43 3.05 -0.54
N ALA A 87 3.90 4.24 -0.87
CA ALA A 87 4.68 5.34 -1.42
C ALA A 87 5.75 5.84 -0.43
N GLU A 88 5.39 6.04 0.84
CA GLU A 88 6.31 6.44 1.91
C GLU A 88 7.42 5.38 2.10
N MET A 89 7.03 4.10 2.16
CA MET A 89 7.97 3.01 2.36
C MET A 89 8.91 2.83 1.17
N ALA A 90 8.41 2.98 -0.06
CA ALA A 90 9.22 2.87 -1.28
C ALA A 90 10.25 4.01 -1.38
N ASP A 91 9.83 5.25 -1.08
CA ASP A 91 10.74 6.40 -1.10
C ASP A 91 11.86 6.26 -0.04
N ASN A 92 11.56 5.60 1.08
CA ASN A 92 12.47 5.35 2.21
C ASN A 92 12.88 3.87 2.35
N TRP A 93 12.94 3.12 1.24
CA TRP A 93 13.06 1.66 1.28
C TRP A 93 14.25 1.15 2.12
N GLU A 94 15.41 1.81 2.06
CA GLU A 94 16.60 1.39 2.82
C GLU A 94 16.36 1.39 4.34
N TYR A 95 15.57 2.33 4.85
CA TYR A 95 15.19 2.38 6.26
C TYR A 95 14.32 1.18 6.62
N TRP A 96 13.28 0.92 5.82
CA TRP A 96 12.33 -0.16 6.06
C TRP A 96 12.94 -1.56 5.88
N PHE A 97 13.86 -1.70 4.92
CA PHE A 97 14.64 -2.91 4.74
C PHE A 97 15.49 -3.19 5.99
N LYS A 98 16.23 -2.21 6.50
CA LYS A 98 16.99 -2.39 7.75
C LYS A 98 16.10 -2.66 8.95
N TYR A 99 14.97 -1.97 9.07
CA TYR A 99 14.03 -2.11 10.18
C TYR A 99 13.48 -3.55 10.28
N ALA A 100 13.05 -4.14 9.17
CA ALA A 100 12.50 -5.50 9.18
C ALA A 100 13.56 -6.61 9.37
N HIS A 101 14.83 -6.30 9.07
CA HIS A 101 15.95 -7.23 9.22
C HIS A 101 16.74 -7.03 10.54
N ALA A 102 16.34 -6.07 11.37
CA ALA A 102 16.92 -5.80 12.69
C ALA A 102 16.14 -6.47 13.85
N LEU A 103 15.11 -7.27 13.51
CA LEU A 103 14.33 -8.13 14.40
C LEU A 103 14.60 -9.60 14.05
#